data_AF-A0A925XFB8-F1
#
_entry.id   AF-A0A925XFB8-F1
#
_cell.length_a   1.000
_cell.length_b   1.000
_cell.length_c   1.000
_cell.angle_alpha   90.00
_cell.angle_beta   90.00
_cell.angle_gamma   90.00
#
_symmetry.space_group_name_H-M   'P 1'
#
loop_
_entity.id
_entity.type
_entity.pdbx_description
1 polymer ?
#
loop_
_entity_poly.entity_id
_entity_poly.type
_entity_poly.pdbx_seq_one_letter_code
_entity_poly.pdbx_strand_id
1 'polypeptide(L)'
;MQLKHGTTAAEHLFPGAHSGVKFALGENVKFRQGRFPNTRLGVEATLNRAFLEALDYRRVWLEYEKAKSRAESGETRARQDKTDGAASPALDSRLSTLDSLLPPRRDLRLEALTDIINHQKFIHSHCYRADEILMLLRVAESHGIRVWSLQHVLEGYKVAPEIVKHGASCSTFADWWAYKVEAFDAIPHNAALLHEAGANSVIKSDDWELIRHLYLEAAKTVRYGNMPPDAALQAITLNPAKELGLADRLGSIEVGKQADLAIFSGHPLNAFSHCEQTLIAGEVYFTRDKQPSAMSDAGAARSAKPVELKLLKSEERVKKIDLTAAKSSKYAIVGATIHPIDAEDIPGGVVIIDGGKITAIGPATFSISETSAVLDATGLHVYPGLIDAGTAVGLIEIGKVRETSDIGEIGLFQPDLRAGIAINPDSELIPVARAGGITTVLALPSGGGNMTSPGRSGGSGVITGQASVVQLAGWTMPEMVQNLEAGLHINWPGGKERKQPVEELKRWLK
;
A
#
# COMPACT_ATOMS: atom_id res chain seq x y z
N MET A 1 5.55 -14.95 -11.88
CA MET A 1 6.15 -15.15 -13.21
C MET A 1 7.64 -14.81 -13.14
N GLN A 2 8.51 -15.52 -13.84
CA GLN A 2 9.91 -15.16 -14.06
C GLN A 2 9.96 -14.25 -15.29
N LEU A 3 10.28 -12.97 -15.11
CA LEU A 3 10.33 -12.01 -16.21
C LEU A 3 11.63 -12.19 -17.01
N LYS A 4 11.69 -13.21 -17.85
CA LYS A 4 12.83 -13.50 -18.74
C LYS A 4 12.61 -12.82 -20.08
N HIS A 5 13.33 -11.72 -20.32
CA HIS A 5 13.28 -10.99 -21.58
C HIS A 5 13.57 -11.92 -22.78
N GLY A 6 12.75 -11.83 -23.83
CA GLY A 6 12.93 -12.62 -25.06
C GLY A 6 12.38 -14.06 -25.03
N THR A 7 11.72 -14.47 -23.94
CA THR A 7 11.08 -15.79 -23.83
C THR A 7 9.55 -15.69 -23.86
N THR A 8 8.89 -16.83 -24.05
CA THR A 8 7.43 -16.93 -24.14
C THR A 8 6.75 -16.79 -22.77
N ALA A 9 5.46 -16.42 -22.76
CA ALA A 9 4.68 -16.33 -21.53
C ALA A 9 4.60 -17.65 -20.74
N ALA A 10 4.68 -18.80 -21.43
CA ALA A 10 4.72 -20.11 -20.79
C ALA A 10 6.03 -20.34 -20.02
N GLU A 11 7.15 -19.88 -20.57
CA GLU A 11 8.49 -19.97 -19.93
C GLU A 11 8.63 -19.02 -18.74
N HIS A 12 7.72 -18.05 -18.61
CA HIS A 12 7.63 -17.16 -17.43
C HIS A 12 6.88 -17.81 -16.27
N LEU A 13 6.18 -18.92 -16.46
CA LEU A 13 5.45 -19.58 -15.38
C LEU A 13 6.42 -20.35 -14.47
N PHE A 14 6.08 -20.43 -13.18
CA PHE A 14 6.77 -21.31 -12.25
C PHE A 14 6.12 -22.69 -12.26
N PRO A 15 6.80 -23.75 -12.72
CA PRO A 15 6.26 -25.10 -12.64
C PRO A 15 6.02 -25.47 -11.17
N GLY A 16 4.87 -26.08 -10.88
CA GLY A 16 4.49 -26.50 -9.53
C GLY A 16 4.01 -25.39 -8.59
N ALA A 17 3.92 -24.14 -9.05
CA ALA A 17 3.36 -23.06 -8.24
C ALA A 17 1.89 -23.34 -7.89
N HIS A 18 1.52 -23.00 -6.66
CA HIS A 18 0.16 -23.21 -6.16
C HIS A 18 -0.86 -22.42 -7.00
N SER A 19 -2.01 -23.04 -7.27
CA SER A 19 -3.14 -22.33 -7.86
C SER A 19 -3.87 -21.54 -6.77
N GLY A 20 -4.19 -20.29 -7.05
CA GLY A 20 -4.88 -19.39 -6.13
C GLY A 20 -6.14 -18.79 -6.74
N VAL A 21 -7.05 -18.33 -5.90
CA VAL A 21 -8.19 -17.50 -6.28
C VAL A 21 -8.15 -16.20 -5.49
N LYS A 22 -8.32 -15.07 -6.20
CA LYS A 22 -8.37 -13.75 -5.59
C LYS A 22 -9.79 -13.45 -5.14
N PHE A 23 -9.98 -13.29 -3.82
CA PHE A 23 -11.21 -12.79 -3.25
C PHE A 23 -11.09 -11.27 -3.05
N ALA A 24 -12.23 -10.58 -3.07
CA ALA A 24 -12.32 -9.17 -2.71
C ALA A 24 -13.41 -8.97 -1.68
N LEU A 25 -13.06 -8.35 -0.55
CA LEU A 25 -13.97 -7.93 0.50
C LEU A 25 -14.09 -6.40 0.50
N GLY A 26 -14.98 -5.84 1.33
CA GLY A 26 -15.07 -4.38 1.46
C GLY A 26 -15.74 -3.68 0.30
N GLU A 27 -15.33 -2.43 0.10
CA GLU A 27 -15.87 -1.46 -0.87
C GLU A 27 -16.16 -2.05 -2.24
N ASN A 28 -15.25 -2.87 -2.77
CA ASN A 28 -15.37 -3.42 -4.13
C ASN A 28 -16.67 -4.21 -4.36
N VAL A 29 -17.23 -4.81 -3.30
CA VAL A 29 -18.42 -5.67 -3.40
C VAL A 29 -19.71 -4.90 -3.06
N LYS A 30 -19.64 -3.84 -2.25
CA LYS A 30 -20.79 -3.02 -1.82
C LYS A 30 -20.97 -1.76 -2.69
N PHE A 31 -22.09 -1.07 -2.51
CA PHE A 31 -22.48 0.18 -3.20
C PHE A 31 -22.80 0.08 -4.70
N ARG A 32 -23.09 -1.12 -5.22
CA ARG A 32 -23.69 -1.27 -6.57
C ARG A 32 -25.20 -1.47 -6.45
N GLN A 33 -25.97 -0.48 -6.90
CA GLN A 33 -27.43 -0.60 -6.97
C GLN A 33 -27.83 -1.78 -7.88
N GLY A 34 -28.86 -2.53 -7.48
CA GLY A 34 -29.42 -3.63 -8.25
C GLY A 34 -28.67 -4.97 -8.17
N ARG A 35 -27.71 -5.13 -7.25
CA ARG A 35 -26.96 -6.38 -7.07
C ARG A 35 -26.88 -6.80 -5.58
N PHE A 36 -26.95 -8.11 -5.34
CA PHE A 36 -26.57 -8.71 -4.06
C PHE A 36 -25.14 -9.29 -4.14
N PRO A 37 -24.30 -9.11 -3.12
CA PRO A 37 -24.56 -8.35 -1.89
C PRO A 37 -24.28 -6.85 -2.04
N ASN A 38 -24.97 -6.02 -1.26
CA ASN A 38 -24.76 -4.56 -1.23
C ASN A 38 -24.30 -4.06 0.17
N THR A 39 -24.15 -4.97 1.13
CA THR A 39 -23.76 -4.71 2.52
C THR A 39 -22.77 -5.77 2.99
N ARG A 40 -22.03 -5.51 4.07
CA ARG A 40 -21.10 -6.49 4.68
C ARG A 40 -21.81 -7.74 5.19
N LEU A 41 -23.03 -7.60 5.70
CA LEU A 41 -23.90 -8.73 6.06
C LEU A 41 -24.17 -9.62 4.83
N GLY A 42 -24.42 -9.01 3.68
CA GLY A 42 -24.60 -9.74 2.44
C GLY A 42 -23.32 -10.43 1.96
N VAL A 43 -22.15 -9.85 2.20
CA VAL A 43 -20.85 -10.46 1.83
C VAL A 43 -20.66 -11.78 2.58
N GLU A 44 -20.84 -11.77 3.90
CA GLU A 44 -20.80 -12.98 4.73
C GLU A 44 -21.77 -14.04 4.20
N ALA A 45 -23.04 -13.66 4.01
CA ALA A 45 -24.07 -14.59 3.53
C ALA A 45 -23.76 -15.14 2.13
N THR A 46 -23.13 -14.34 1.26
CA THR A 46 -22.72 -14.77 -0.08
C THR A 46 -21.63 -15.82 -0.01
N LEU A 47 -20.59 -15.59 0.80
CA LEU A 47 -19.50 -16.55 0.99
C LEU A 47 -20.00 -17.85 1.60
N ASN A 48 -20.81 -17.75 2.66
CA ASN A 48 -21.37 -18.90 3.35
C ASN A 48 -22.25 -19.75 2.41
N ARG A 49 -23.16 -19.13 1.65
CA ARG A 49 -23.99 -19.84 0.65
C ARG A 49 -23.14 -20.48 -0.44
N ALA A 50 -22.14 -19.78 -0.97
CA ALA A 50 -21.28 -20.31 -2.03
C ALA A 50 -20.49 -21.54 -1.57
N PHE A 51 -19.99 -21.55 -0.33
CA PHE A 51 -19.29 -22.71 0.23
C PHE A 51 -20.24 -23.88 0.52
N LEU A 52 -21.45 -23.62 1.02
CA LEU A 52 -22.47 -24.66 1.18
C LEU A 52 -22.88 -25.29 -0.16
N GLU A 53 -23.13 -24.48 -1.19
CA GLU A 53 -23.42 -24.95 -2.55
C GLU A 53 -22.29 -25.82 -3.10
N ALA A 54 -21.03 -25.43 -2.85
CA ALA A 54 -19.87 -26.19 -3.28
C ALA A 54 -19.67 -27.49 -2.49
N LEU A 55 -20.00 -27.52 -1.20
CA LEU A 55 -20.00 -28.75 -0.39
C LEU A 55 -21.07 -29.75 -0.88
N ASP A 56 -22.27 -29.27 -1.20
CA ASP A 56 -23.33 -30.09 -1.79
C ASP A 56 -22.91 -30.60 -3.17
N TYR A 57 -22.33 -29.75 -4.00
CA TYR A 57 -21.78 -30.12 -5.30
C TYR A 57 -20.72 -31.23 -5.18
N ARG A 58 -19.75 -31.03 -4.27
CA ARG A 58 -18.71 -32.01 -3.95
C ARG A 58 -19.32 -33.34 -3.49
N ARG A 59 -20.34 -33.32 -2.63
CA ARG A 59 -21.03 -34.53 -2.16
C ARG A 59 -21.63 -35.31 -3.32
N VAL A 60 -22.38 -34.65 -4.21
CA VAL A 60 -23.03 -35.29 -5.36
C VAL A 60 -22.00 -35.95 -6.29
N TRP A 61 -20.88 -35.27 -6.57
CA TRP A 61 -19.80 -35.84 -7.38
C TRP A 61 -19.10 -37.02 -6.69
N LEU A 62 -18.81 -36.92 -5.40
CA LEU A 62 -18.20 -38.04 -4.66
C LEU A 62 -19.12 -39.27 -4.60
N GLU A 63 -20.43 -39.07 -4.49
CA GLU A 63 -21.42 -40.15 -4.54
C GLU A 63 -21.45 -40.80 -5.93
N TYR A 64 -21.44 -39.99 -6.99
CA TYR A 64 -21.36 -40.47 -8.37
C TYR A 64 -20.07 -41.28 -8.62
N GLU A 65 -18.90 -40.75 -8.26
CA GLU A 65 -17.62 -41.45 -8.47
C GLU A 65 -17.56 -42.77 -7.67
N LYS A 66 -18.10 -42.80 -6.44
CA LYS A 66 -18.22 -44.04 -5.65
C LYS A 66 -19.20 -45.06 -6.25
N ALA A 67 -20.28 -44.60 -6.89
CA ALA A 67 -21.25 -45.46 -7.56
C ALA A 67 -20.65 -46.02 -8.86
N LYS A 68 -19.98 -45.17 -9.62
CA LYS A 68 -19.25 -45.51 -10.83
C LYS A 68 -18.15 -46.53 -10.54
N SER A 69 -17.30 -46.29 -9.54
CA SER A 69 -16.23 -47.22 -9.16
C SER A 69 -16.77 -48.57 -8.71
N ARG A 70 -17.90 -48.60 -7.96
CA ARG A 70 -18.56 -49.83 -7.54
C ARG A 70 -19.08 -50.63 -8.74
N ALA A 71 -19.76 -49.96 -9.67
CA ALA A 71 -20.27 -50.58 -10.87
C ALA A 71 -19.15 -51.07 -11.82
N GLU A 72 -18.01 -50.38 -11.88
CA GLU A 72 -16.79 -50.83 -12.58
C GLU A 72 -16.14 -52.04 -11.90
N SER A 73 -16.14 -52.09 -10.57
CA SER A 73 -15.53 -53.19 -9.79
C SER A 73 -16.36 -54.48 -9.69
N GLY A 74 -17.63 -54.45 -10.12
CA GLY A 74 -18.53 -55.61 -10.07
C GLY A 74 -19.03 -56.01 -8.67
N GLU A 75 -18.80 -55.19 -7.63
CA GLU A 75 -19.32 -55.43 -6.27
C GLU A 75 -20.86 -55.32 -6.24
N THR A 76 -21.54 -56.41 -6.55
CA THR A 76 -22.97 -56.55 -6.31
C THR A 76 -23.17 -56.89 -4.83
N ARG A 77 -23.92 -56.07 -4.09
CA ARG A 77 -24.35 -56.41 -2.73
C ARG A 77 -25.05 -57.79 -2.78
N ALA A 78 -24.42 -58.81 -2.21
CA ALA A 78 -25.12 -60.02 -1.83
C ALA A 78 -26.23 -59.61 -0.84
N ARG A 79 -27.49 -59.79 -1.25
CA ARG A 79 -28.65 -59.63 -0.37
C ARG A 79 -28.46 -60.57 0.81
N GLN A 80 -28.28 -60.02 2.00
CA GLN A 80 -28.52 -60.74 3.24
C GLN A 80 -29.94 -60.38 3.66
N ASP A 81 -30.89 -61.25 3.32
CA ASP A 81 -32.24 -61.23 3.87
C ASP A 81 -32.15 -61.29 5.39
N LYS A 82 -32.63 -60.24 6.05
CA LYS A 82 -33.32 -60.35 7.33
C LYS A 82 -34.20 -59.13 7.55
N THR A 83 -35.47 -59.44 7.76
CA THR A 83 -36.60 -58.58 8.05
C THR A 83 -36.35 -57.72 9.29
N ASP A 84 -36.76 -56.44 9.24
CA ASP A 84 -37.81 -55.88 10.09
C ASP A 84 -37.91 -54.36 9.87
N GLY A 85 -39.14 -53.87 9.80
CA GLY A 85 -39.52 -52.62 9.14
C GLY A 85 -39.05 -51.32 9.80
N ALA A 86 -38.52 -50.44 8.95
CA ALA A 86 -38.73 -48.99 9.01
C ALA A 86 -38.46 -48.43 7.61
N ALA A 87 -39.47 -47.82 6.99
CA ALA A 87 -39.39 -47.29 5.64
C ALA A 87 -38.37 -46.13 5.55
N SER A 88 -37.21 -46.39 4.95
CA SER A 88 -36.37 -45.35 4.34
C SER A 88 -36.92 -45.05 2.93
N PRO A 89 -36.89 -43.80 2.43
CA PRO A 89 -37.39 -43.50 1.10
C PRO A 89 -36.58 -44.29 0.07
N ALA A 90 -37.28 -45.03 -0.77
CA ALA A 90 -36.70 -45.89 -1.80
C ALA A 90 -35.88 -45.05 -2.79
N LEU A 91 -34.58 -45.29 -2.81
CA LEU A 91 -33.73 -44.99 -3.97
C LEU A 91 -34.19 -45.95 -5.08
N ASP A 92 -34.72 -45.40 -6.18
CA ASP A 92 -35.27 -46.13 -7.33
C ASP A 92 -34.30 -47.22 -7.80
N SER A 93 -34.77 -48.47 -7.80
CA SER A 93 -33.99 -49.69 -8.11
C SER A 93 -33.65 -49.85 -9.59
N ARG A 94 -33.72 -48.77 -10.38
CA ARG A 94 -33.51 -48.74 -11.83
C ARG A 94 -32.10 -48.36 -12.29
N LEU A 95 -31.18 -48.05 -11.38
CA LEU A 95 -29.81 -47.61 -11.68
C LEU A 95 -28.76 -48.70 -11.40
N SER A 96 -28.95 -49.92 -11.93
CA SER A 96 -28.11 -51.08 -11.61
C SER A 96 -27.04 -51.43 -12.65
N THR A 97 -26.95 -50.68 -13.75
CA THR A 97 -25.92 -50.87 -14.79
C THR A 97 -25.12 -49.59 -15.01
N LEU A 98 -23.84 -49.70 -15.38
CA LEU A 98 -22.97 -48.56 -15.68
C LEU A 98 -23.62 -47.61 -16.71
N ASP A 99 -24.32 -48.18 -17.69
CA ASP A 99 -25.04 -47.47 -18.77
C ASP A 99 -26.20 -46.58 -18.28
N SER A 100 -26.69 -46.80 -17.06
CA SER A 100 -27.78 -46.02 -16.46
C SER A 100 -27.30 -44.87 -15.56
N LEU A 101 -26.01 -44.86 -15.19
CA LEU A 101 -25.44 -43.89 -14.26
C LEU A 101 -25.05 -42.59 -14.99
N LEU A 102 -25.99 -41.64 -15.08
CA LEU A 102 -25.73 -40.33 -15.68
C LEU A 102 -24.81 -39.48 -14.79
N PRO A 103 -23.74 -38.86 -15.35
CA PRO A 103 -22.88 -37.97 -14.58
C PRO A 103 -23.64 -36.74 -14.09
N PRO A 104 -23.34 -36.23 -12.88
CA PRO A 104 -23.87 -34.97 -12.40
C PRO A 104 -23.55 -33.83 -13.37
N ARG A 105 -24.41 -32.81 -13.40
CA ARG A 105 -24.18 -31.63 -14.25
C ARG A 105 -22.90 -30.92 -13.81
N ARG A 106 -22.03 -30.65 -14.79
CA ARG A 106 -20.81 -29.88 -14.60
C ARG A 106 -21.11 -28.39 -14.37
N ASP A 107 -20.48 -27.77 -13.37
CA ASP A 107 -20.55 -26.34 -13.08
C ASP A 107 -19.15 -25.82 -12.74
N LEU A 108 -18.54 -25.07 -13.64
CA LEU A 108 -17.17 -24.59 -13.51
C LEU A 108 -16.95 -23.67 -12.29
N ARG A 109 -18.00 -22.95 -11.86
CA ARG A 109 -17.93 -22.09 -10.67
C ARG A 109 -17.85 -22.95 -9.41
N LEU A 110 -18.74 -23.95 -9.31
CA LEU A 110 -18.76 -24.86 -8.16
C LEU A 110 -17.56 -25.81 -8.14
N GLU A 111 -17.03 -26.22 -9.30
CA GLU A 111 -15.74 -26.92 -9.39
C GLU A 111 -14.61 -26.10 -8.79
N ALA A 112 -14.47 -24.82 -9.18
CA ALA A 112 -13.41 -23.97 -8.64
C ALA A 112 -13.53 -23.76 -7.12
N LEU A 113 -14.74 -23.67 -6.57
CA LEU A 113 -14.97 -23.61 -5.13
C LEU A 113 -14.72 -24.96 -4.44
N THR A 114 -15.02 -26.06 -5.11
CA THR A 114 -14.73 -27.41 -4.62
C THR A 114 -13.23 -27.67 -4.56
N ASP A 115 -12.46 -27.18 -5.53
CA ASP A 115 -10.99 -27.21 -5.49
C ASP A 115 -10.43 -26.44 -4.28
N ILE A 116 -11.09 -25.35 -3.87
CA ILE A 116 -10.73 -24.62 -2.64
C ILE A 116 -11.02 -25.47 -1.40
N ILE A 117 -12.21 -26.07 -1.33
CA ILE A 117 -12.61 -26.98 -0.24
C ILE A 117 -11.66 -28.19 -0.14
N ASN A 118 -11.14 -28.66 -1.27
CA ASN A 118 -10.19 -29.77 -1.35
C ASN A 118 -8.73 -29.33 -1.12
N HIS A 119 -8.46 -28.06 -0.81
CA HIS A 119 -7.11 -27.50 -0.65
C HIS A 119 -6.22 -27.62 -1.88
N GLN A 120 -6.81 -27.66 -3.07
CA GLN A 120 -6.12 -27.64 -4.36
C GLN A 120 -5.96 -26.21 -4.89
N LYS A 121 -6.85 -25.30 -4.48
CA LYS A 121 -6.77 -23.87 -4.75
C LYS A 121 -6.80 -23.08 -3.45
N PHE A 122 -5.98 -22.03 -3.37
CA PHE A 122 -5.81 -21.26 -2.15
C PHE A 122 -6.44 -19.86 -2.25
N ILE A 123 -7.06 -19.40 -1.16
CA ILE A 123 -7.68 -18.07 -1.12
C ILE A 123 -6.63 -17.01 -0.84
N HIS A 124 -6.51 -16.03 -1.74
CA HIS A 124 -5.81 -14.76 -1.50
C HIS A 124 -6.87 -13.66 -1.42
N SER A 125 -7.09 -13.05 -0.26
CA SER A 125 -8.23 -12.14 -0.08
C SER A 125 -7.79 -10.68 0.04
N HIS A 126 -8.31 -9.82 -0.85
CA HIS A 126 -8.28 -8.37 -0.66
C HIS A 126 -9.19 -7.99 0.52
N CYS A 127 -8.61 -7.33 1.53
CA CYS A 127 -9.28 -6.91 2.74
C CYS A 127 -8.55 -5.73 3.39
N TYR A 128 -9.29 -4.83 4.04
CA TYR A 128 -8.68 -3.70 4.76
C TYR A 128 -8.98 -3.75 6.24
N ARG A 129 -10.26 -3.78 6.60
CA ARG A 129 -10.73 -3.66 7.97
C ARG A 129 -10.70 -4.97 8.74
N ALA A 130 -10.52 -4.84 10.05
CA ALA A 130 -10.47 -5.94 11.01
C ALA A 130 -11.75 -6.78 11.03
N ASP A 131 -12.92 -6.13 10.95
CA ASP A 131 -14.21 -6.84 10.96
C ASP A 131 -14.40 -7.76 9.74
N GLU A 132 -13.90 -7.35 8.57
CA GLU A 132 -13.98 -8.14 7.33
C GLU A 132 -12.97 -9.27 7.31
N ILE A 133 -11.79 -9.04 7.88
CA ILE A 133 -10.78 -10.08 8.10
C ILE A 133 -11.37 -11.16 9.01
N LEU A 134 -11.87 -10.79 10.19
CA LEU A 134 -12.45 -11.75 11.15
C LEU A 134 -13.64 -12.49 10.56
N MET A 135 -14.52 -11.81 9.82
CA MET A 135 -15.65 -12.43 9.15
C MET A 135 -15.17 -13.51 8.17
N LEU A 136 -14.23 -13.19 7.28
CA LEU A 136 -13.73 -14.16 6.31
C LEU A 136 -13.08 -15.35 6.99
N LEU A 137 -12.20 -15.11 7.98
CA LEU A 137 -11.50 -16.20 8.68
C LEU A 137 -12.52 -17.14 9.35
N ARG A 138 -13.52 -16.59 10.04
CA ARG A 138 -14.56 -17.39 10.73
C ARG A 138 -15.44 -18.18 9.76
N VAL A 139 -15.85 -17.59 8.64
CA VAL A 139 -16.63 -18.29 7.61
C VAL A 139 -15.79 -19.38 6.95
N ALA A 140 -14.52 -19.13 6.65
CA ALA A 140 -13.66 -20.15 6.08
C ALA A 140 -13.44 -21.32 7.07
N GLU A 141 -13.14 -21.01 8.34
CA GLU A 141 -12.95 -22.00 9.40
C GLU A 141 -14.18 -22.86 9.66
N SER A 142 -15.39 -22.29 9.63
CA SER A 142 -16.63 -23.07 9.84
C SER A 142 -16.89 -24.12 8.77
N HIS A 143 -16.29 -23.95 7.57
CA HIS A 143 -16.34 -24.90 6.46
C HIS A 143 -15.05 -25.72 6.30
N GLY A 144 -14.10 -25.60 7.24
CA GLY A 144 -12.79 -26.27 7.15
C GLY A 144 -11.90 -25.76 6.01
N ILE A 145 -12.14 -24.54 5.52
CA ILE A 145 -11.40 -23.91 4.43
C ILE A 145 -10.27 -23.08 5.01
N ARG A 146 -9.10 -23.16 4.38
CA ARG A 146 -7.94 -22.33 4.72
C ARG A 146 -7.87 -21.09 3.84
N VAL A 147 -7.77 -19.91 4.47
CA VAL A 147 -7.35 -18.68 3.82
C VAL A 147 -5.83 -18.63 3.82
N TRP A 148 -5.24 -18.51 2.62
CA TRP A 148 -3.79 -18.61 2.46
C TRP A 148 -3.08 -17.27 2.68
N SER A 149 -3.64 -16.19 2.14
CA SER A 149 -3.13 -14.85 2.38
C SER A 149 -4.23 -13.81 2.44
N LEU A 150 -4.00 -12.81 3.27
CA LEU A 150 -4.74 -11.57 3.36
C LEU A 150 -3.91 -10.49 2.66
N GLN A 151 -4.59 -9.65 1.89
CA GLN A 151 -3.99 -8.68 0.99
C GLN A 151 -4.50 -7.29 1.36
N HIS A 152 -3.58 -6.34 1.47
CA HIS A 152 -3.66 -4.98 2.04
C HIS A 152 -3.68 -4.99 3.57
N VAL A 153 -4.65 -5.66 4.20
CA VAL A 153 -4.66 -5.98 5.64
C VAL A 153 -4.36 -4.77 6.53
N LEU A 154 -4.91 -3.60 6.18
CA LEU A 154 -4.49 -2.33 6.78
C LEU A 154 -4.81 -2.20 8.27
N GLU A 155 -5.87 -2.89 8.74
CA GLU A 155 -6.19 -3.04 10.15
C GLU A 155 -5.77 -4.41 10.72
N GLY A 156 -4.82 -5.10 10.07
CA GLY A 156 -4.32 -6.40 10.53
C GLY A 156 -3.77 -6.37 11.95
N TYR A 157 -3.12 -5.27 12.33
CA TYR A 157 -2.61 -5.02 13.67
C TYR A 157 -3.67 -5.16 14.78
N LYS A 158 -4.95 -4.92 14.48
CA LYS A 158 -6.04 -5.04 15.47
C LYS A 158 -6.44 -6.49 15.75
N VAL A 159 -6.13 -7.41 14.83
CA VAL A 159 -6.58 -8.82 14.84
C VAL A 159 -5.44 -9.79 14.50
N ALA A 160 -4.21 -9.38 14.80
CA ALA A 160 -3.01 -10.16 14.51
C ALA A 160 -3.03 -11.56 15.17
N PRO A 161 -3.47 -11.73 16.44
CA PRO A 161 -3.56 -13.05 17.07
C PRO A 161 -4.46 -14.03 16.31
N GLU A 162 -5.60 -13.57 15.80
CA GLU A 162 -6.52 -14.38 15.02
C GLU A 162 -5.94 -14.77 13.67
N ILE A 163 -5.24 -13.85 12.99
CA ILE A 163 -4.56 -14.14 11.73
C ILE A 163 -3.46 -15.19 11.92
N VAL A 164 -2.64 -15.03 12.98
CA VAL A 164 -1.57 -15.96 13.32
C VAL A 164 -2.14 -17.34 13.65
N LYS A 165 -3.21 -17.41 14.44
CA LYS A 165 -3.90 -18.66 14.75
C LYS A 165 -4.43 -19.36 13.50
N HIS A 166 -4.97 -18.61 12.53
CA HIS A 166 -5.42 -19.16 11.25
C HIS A 166 -4.26 -19.61 10.35
N GLY A 167 -3.10 -18.95 10.47
CA GLY A 167 -1.91 -19.23 9.66
C GLY A 167 -1.98 -18.64 8.25
N ALA A 168 -2.66 -17.50 8.09
CA ALA A 168 -2.68 -16.73 6.84
C ALA A 168 -1.50 -15.75 6.76
N SER A 169 -0.94 -15.58 5.57
CA SER A 169 0.08 -14.55 5.29
C SER A 169 -0.55 -13.15 5.25
N CYS A 170 0.21 -12.11 5.59
CA CYS A 170 -0.24 -10.72 5.62
C CYS A 170 0.57 -9.85 4.65
N SER A 171 0.02 -9.59 3.46
CA SER A 171 0.63 -8.68 2.49
C SER A 171 0.05 -7.29 2.59
N THR A 172 0.81 -6.33 3.15
CA THR A 172 0.36 -4.97 3.46
C THR A 172 1.18 -3.88 2.75
N PHE A 173 0.81 -2.63 2.99
CA PHE A 173 1.51 -1.43 2.50
C PHE A 173 2.41 -0.86 3.59
N ALA A 174 3.44 -0.13 3.16
CA ALA A 174 4.40 0.46 4.10
C ALA A 174 3.79 1.63 4.88
N ASP A 175 3.06 2.53 4.21
CA ASP A 175 2.55 3.77 4.82
C ASP A 175 1.29 4.35 4.11
N TRP A 176 0.61 3.57 3.27
CA TRP A 176 -0.57 4.07 2.54
C TRP A 176 -1.83 4.09 3.41
N TRP A 177 -2.49 5.25 3.46
CA TRP A 177 -3.73 5.46 4.22
C TRP A 177 -4.58 6.58 3.57
N ALA A 178 -5.77 6.83 4.10
CA ALA A 178 -6.70 7.91 3.68
C ALA A 178 -7.13 7.93 2.20
N TYR A 179 -6.76 6.96 1.36
CA TYR A 179 -7.25 6.92 -0.03
C TYR A 179 -8.67 6.32 -0.13
N LYS A 180 -9.15 5.62 0.90
CA LYS A 180 -10.50 5.04 1.02
C LYS A 180 -10.96 5.08 2.48
N VAL A 181 -12.28 5.09 2.72
CA VAL A 181 -12.85 5.03 4.08
C VAL A 181 -12.33 3.84 4.88
N GLU A 182 -12.21 2.68 4.24
CA GLU A 182 -11.71 1.45 4.86
C GLU A 182 -10.19 1.41 5.05
N ALA A 183 -9.47 2.38 4.49
CA ALA A 183 -8.03 2.58 4.65
C ALA A 183 -7.70 3.80 5.53
N PHE A 184 -8.70 4.41 6.16
CA PHE A 184 -8.51 5.64 6.94
C PHE A 184 -7.74 5.40 8.24
N ASP A 185 -7.99 4.27 8.92
CA ASP A 185 -7.33 3.90 10.18
C ASP A 185 -6.08 3.01 9.97
N ALA A 186 -5.50 3.09 8.79
CA ALA A 186 -4.27 2.40 8.43
C ALA A 186 -3.08 3.13 9.04
N ILE A 187 -2.12 2.37 9.59
CA ILE A 187 -0.93 2.92 10.24
C ILE A 187 0.35 2.34 9.63
N PRO A 188 1.44 3.11 9.53
CA PRO A 188 2.70 2.61 8.99
C PRO A 188 3.38 1.56 9.88
N HIS A 189 2.92 1.41 11.13
CA HIS A 189 3.42 0.41 12.09
C HIS A 189 2.83 -0.99 11.84
N ASN A 190 1.78 -1.12 11.01
CA ASN A 190 1.01 -2.36 10.84
C ASN A 190 1.91 -3.56 10.50
N ALA A 191 2.83 -3.41 9.55
CA ALA A 191 3.73 -4.48 9.14
C ALA A 191 4.65 -4.96 10.27
N ALA A 192 5.13 -4.04 11.12
CA ALA A 192 5.97 -4.35 12.28
C ALA A 192 5.18 -5.06 13.37
N LEU A 193 3.99 -4.56 13.71
CA LEU A 193 3.11 -5.19 14.69
C LEU A 193 2.67 -6.61 14.27
N LEU A 194 2.41 -6.82 12.98
CA LEU A 194 2.12 -8.15 12.44
C LEU A 194 3.33 -9.09 12.54
N HIS A 195 4.53 -8.58 12.26
CA HIS A 195 5.77 -9.35 12.42
C HIS A 195 6.02 -9.73 13.89
N GLU A 196 5.88 -8.78 14.81
CA GLU A 196 6.02 -8.99 16.25
C GLU A 196 5.02 -10.03 16.80
N ALA A 197 3.79 -10.03 16.27
CA ALA A 197 2.78 -11.02 16.60
C ALA A 197 3.09 -12.43 16.04
N GLY A 198 4.09 -12.57 15.15
CA GLY A 198 4.48 -13.82 14.52
C GLY A 198 3.80 -14.13 13.18
N ALA A 199 3.12 -13.16 12.57
CA ALA A 199 2.54 -13.33 11.24
C ALA A 199 3.62 -13.27 10.14
N ASN A 200 3.38 -13.94 9.01
CA ASN A 200 4.20 -13.75 7.82
C ASN A 200 3.89 -12.37 7.19
N SER A 201 4.61 -11.34 7.62
CA SER A 201 4.43 -9.95 7.18
C SER A 201 5.17 -9.68 5.88
N VAL A 202 4.44 -9.20 4.86
CA VAL A 202 4.93 -8.94 3.51
C VAL A 202 4.65 -7.48 3.13
N ILE A 203 5.62 -6.81 2.52
CA ILE A 203 5.44 -5.47 1.93
C ILE A 203 5.28 -5.61 0.42
N LYS A 204 4.24 -4.97 -0.13
CA LYS A 204 4.02 -4.86 -1.58
C LYS A 204 3.72 -3.41 -1.99
N SER A 205 3.93 -3.09 -3.27
CA SER A 205 3.68 -1.74 -3.80
C SER A 205 2.22 -1.49 -4.18
N ASP A 206 1.57 -2.45 -4.87
CA ASP A 206 0.29 -2.25 -5.59
C ASP A 206 0.30 -1.02 -6.53
N ASP A 207 1.49 -0.65 -6.98
CA ASP A 207 1.79 0.54 -7.75
C ASP A 207 2.97 0.28 -8.69
N TRP A 208 2.87 0.81 -9.90
CA TRP A 208 3.87 0.65 -10.97
C TRP A 208 5.11 1.52 -10.79
N GLU A 209 5.01 2.59 -9.99
CA GLU A 209 6.14 3.41 -9.58
C GLU A 209 6.85 2.77 -8.38
N LEU A 210 6.12 2.50 -7.31
CA LEU A 210 6.75 2.05 -6.06
C LEU A 210 7.41 0.67 -6.17
N ILE A 211 6.96 -0.18 -7.11
CA ILE A 211 7.62 -1.47 -7.37
C ILE A 211 9.08 -1.30 -7.80
N ARG A 212 9.42 -0.19 -8.47
CA ARG A 212 10.78 0.09 -8.98
C ARG A 212 11.78 0.34 -7.86
N HIS A 213 11.29 0.60 -6.65
CA HIS A 213 12.07 0.88 -5.47
C HIS A 213 11.46 0.25 -4.20
N LEU A 214 10.99 -1.00 -4.32
CA LEU A 214 10.33 -1.75 -3.23
C LEU A 214 11.20 -1.84 -1.95
N TYR A 215 12.52 -1.79 -2.08
CA TYR A 215 13.46 -1.74 -0.94
C TYR A 215 13.32 -0.46 -0.11
N LEU A 216 12.91 0.67 -0.71
CA LEU A 216 12.59 1.90 0.04
C LEU A 216 11.27 1.76 0.79
N GLU A 217 10.30 1.05 0.21
CA GLU A 217 9.06 0.71 0.93
C GLU A 217 9.34 -0.18 2.14
N ALA A 218 10.23 -1.16 2.01
CA ALA A 218 10.68 -1.96 3.14
C ALA A 218 11.39 -1.12 4.21
N ALA A 219 12.22 -0.15 3.81
CA ALA A 219 12.95 0.72 4.74
C ALA A 219 12.02 1.54 5.64
N LYS A 220 10.82 1.89 5.17
CA LYS A 220 9.80 2.58 5.97
C LYS A 220 9.35 1.76 7.19
N THR A 221 9.36 0.42 7.12
CA THR A 221 9.02 -0.43 8.27
C THR A 221 10.03 -0.29 9.42
N VAL A 222 11.30 -0.02 9.08
CA VAL A 222 12.35 0.32 10.05
C VAL A 222 12.13 1.73 10.60
N ARG A 223 11.81 2.70 9.73
CA ARG A 223 11.56 4.10 10.12
C ARG A 223 10.41 4.23 11.11
N TYR A 224 9.26 3.63 10.81
CA TYR A 224 8.04 3.81 11.60
C TYR A 224 7.93 2.75 12.69
N GLY A 225 8.09 1.47 12.34
CA GLY A 225 7.86 0.34 13.24
C GLY A 225 9.09 -0.17 13.98
N ASN A 226 10.27 0.43 13.78
CA ASN A 226 11.55 -0.05 14.32
C ASN A 226 11.81 -1.55 14.04
N MET A 227 11.28 -2.05 12.91
CA MET A 227 11.49 -3.43 12.48
C MET A 227 13.00 -3.69 12.27
N PRO A 228 13.55 -4.83 12.72
CA PRO A 228 14.95 -5.18 12.43
C PRO A 228 15.22 -5.14 10.91
N PRO A 229 16.37 -4.58 10.45
CA PRO A 229 16.67 -4.46 9.02
C PRO A 229 16.57 -5.79 8.24
N ASP A 230 17.00 -6.90 8.84
CA ASP A 230 16.90 -8.22 8.23
C ASP A 230 15.43 -8.67 8.08
N ALA A 231 14.57 -8.37 9.06
CA ALA A 231 13.14 -8.66 8.98
C ALA A 231 12.46 -7.79 7.91
N ALA A 232 12.87 -6.52 7.78
CA ALA A 232 12.38 -5.64 6.71
C ALA A 232 12.78 -6.16 5.32
N LEU A 233 14.01 -6.66 5.15
CA LEU A 233 14.44 -7.32 3.91
C LEU A 233 13.69 -8.64 3.66
N GLN A 234 13.43 -9.44 4.69
CA GLN A 234 12.61 -10.64 4.58
C GLN A 234 11.18 -10.32 4.11
N ALA A 235 10.60 -9.19 4.53
CA ALA A 235 9.26 -8.75 4.11
C ALA A 235 9.12 -8.52 2.60
N ILE A 236 10.23 -8.38 1.86
CA ILE A 236 10.26 -8.23 0.40
C ILE A 236 11.02 -9.35 -0.32
N THR A 237 11.48 -10.38 0.40
CA THR A 237 12.22 -11.53 -0.16
C THR A 237 11.63 -12.86 0.30
N LEU A 238 12.01 -13.35 1.48
CA LEU A 238 11.62 -14.65 2.00
C LEU A 238 10.12 -14.74 2.31
N ASN A 239 9.53 -13.70 2.89
CA ASN A 239 8.12 -13.72 3.29
C ASN A 239 7.16 -13.72 2.09
N PRO A 240 7.36 -12.93 1.02
CA PRO A 240 6.57 -13.10 -0.20
C PRO A 240 6.85 -14.44 -0.87
N ALA A 241 8.06 -15.00 -0.81
CA ALA A 241 8.31 -16.35 -1.31
C ALA A 241 7.52 -17.43 -0.53
N LYS A 242 7.41 -17.29 0.80
CA LYS A 242 6.53 -18.15 1.63
C LYS A 242 5.05 -17.96 1.26
N GLU A 243 4.61 -16.72 1.08
CA GLU A 243 3.23 -16.41 0.65
C GLU A 243 2.91 -16.99 -0.73
N LEU A 244 3.88 -17.08 -1.63
CA LEU A 244 3.68 -17.65 -2.97
C LEU A 244 3.89 -19.17 -3.01
N GLY A 245 4.27 -19.81 -1.90
CA GLY A 245 4.60 -21.24 -1.85
C GLY A 245 5.88 -21.60 -2.62
N LEU A 246 6.84 -20.67 -2.69
CA LEU A 246 8.09 -20.79 -3.45
C LEU A 246 9.34 -20.61 -2.57
N ALA A 247 9.21 -20.65 -1.24
CA ALA A 247 10.32 -20.42 -0.30
C ALA A 247 11.41 -21.50 -0.34
N ASP A 248 11.09 -22.69 -0.85
CA ASP A 248 12.03 -23.77 -1.15
C ASP A 248 12.95 -23.43 -2.34
N ARG A 249 12.52 -22.51 -3.21
CA ARG A 249 13.24 -22.14 -4.44
C ARG A 249 13.77 -20.71 -4.45
N LEU A 250 13.14 -19.78 -3.73
CA LEU A 250 13.35 -18.34 -3.80
C LEU A 250 13.38 -17.68 -2.41
N GLY A 251 13.78 -16.40 -2.40
CA GLY A 251 13.63 -15.52 -1.25
C GLY A 251 14.77 -15.60 -0.22
N SER A 252 15.74 -16.50 -0.42
CA SER A 252 16.99 -16.53 0.35
C SER A 252 18.13 -17.09 -0.49
N ILE A 253 19.37 -16.86 -0.05
CA ILE A 253 20.59 -17.35 -0.71
C ILE A 253 21.04 -18.61 0.03
N GLU A 254 20.68 -19.76 -0.51
CA GLU A 254 20.99 -21.09 0.03
C GLU A 254 21.39 -22.04 -1.10
N VAL A 255 22.24 -23.02 -0.80
CA VAL A 255 22.65 -24.04 -1.77
C VAL A 255 21.41 -24.80 -2.27
N GLY A 256 21.25 -24.89 -3.60
CA GLY A 256 20.13 -25.57 -4.25
C GLY A 256 18.95 -24.66 -4.62
N LYS A 257 18.89 -23.42 -4.11
CA LYS A 257 17.89 -22.44 -4.54
C LYS A 257 18.24 -21.81 -5.88
N GLN A 258 17.24 -21.20 -6.51
CA GLN A 258 17.44 -20.50 -7.77
C GLN A 258 18.29 -19.24 -7.56
N ALA A 259 19.24 -19.00 -8.46
CA ALA A 259 20.16 -17.86 -8.40
C ALA A 259 19.51 -16.54 -8.88
N ASP A 260 18.44 -16.12 -8.20
CA ASP A 260 17.82 -14.80 -8.36
C ASP A 260 18.50 -13.83 -7.37
N LEU A 261 19.41 -13.00 -7.88
CA LEU A 261 20.32 -12.20 -7.06
C LEU A 261 20.29 -10.73 -7.47
N ALA A 262 20.41 -9.83 -6.51
CA ALA A 262 20.61 -8.41 -6.74
C ALA A 262 21.87 -7.95 -5.99
N ILE A 263 22.83 -7.39 -6.71
CA ILE A 263 24.11 -6.92 -6.17
C ILE A 263 23.98 -5.42 -5.97
N PHE A 264 24.18 -4.95 -4.74
CA PHE A 264 24.09 -3.53 -4.39
C PHE A 264 25.46 -2.95 -4.01
N SER A 265 25.64 -1.65 -4.24
CA SER A 265 26.82 -0.90 -3.79
C SER A 265 26.90 -0.73 -2.26
N GLY A 266 25.80 -0.97 -1.55
CA GLY A 266 25.67 -0.87 -0.11
C GLY A 266 24.39 -1.54 0.40
N HIS A 267 24.03 -1.28 1.65
CA HIS A 267 22.83 -1.88 2.25
C HIS A 267 21.54 -1.44 1.52
N PRO A 268 20.67 -2.34 1.03
CA PRO A 268 19.54 -1.97 0.17
C PRO A 268 18.51 -1.02 0.80
N LEU A 269 18.34 -1.06 2.13
CA LEU A 269 17.43 -0.13 2.82
C LEU A 269 17.96 1.31 2.93
N ASN A 270 19.20 1.55 2.52
CA ASN A 270 19.76 2.89 2.43
C ASN A 270 19.34 3.53 1.11
N ALA A 271 18.66 4.69 1.18
CA ALA A 271 18.19 5.42 0.00
C ALA A 271 19.30 5.84 -0.98
N PHE A 272 20.56 5.87 -0.53
CA PHE A 272 21.72 6.19 -1.36
C PHE A 272 22.39 4.95 -1.98
N SER A 273 22.00 3.74 -1.59
CA SER A 273 22.54 2.52 -2.20
C SER A 273 21.92 2.27 -3.57
N HIS A 274 22.71 1.70 -4.46
CA HIS A 274 22.31 1.44 -5.84
C HIS A 274 22.44 -0.05 -6.15
N CYS A 275 21.47 -0.60 -6.87
CA CYS A 275 21.63 -1.93 -7.48
C CYS A 275 22.63 -1.82 -8.63
N GLU A 276 23.73 -2.54 -8.58
CA GLU A 276 24.75 -2.61 -9.62
C GLU A 276 24.40 -3.65 -10.68
N GLN A 277 23.88 -4.80 -10.26
CA GLN A 277 23.52 -5.91 -11.14
C GLN A 277 22.30 -6.67 -10.64
N THR A 278 21.47 -7.14 -11.57
CA THR A 278 20.37 -8.07 -11.28
C THR A 278 20.53 -9.34 -12.10
N LEU A 279 20.45 -10.48 -11.42
CA LEU A 279 20.52 -11.80 -12.00
C LEU A 279 19.18 -12.52 -11.82
N ILE A 280 18.73 -13.24 -12.85
CA ILE A 280 17.55 -14.10 -12.81
C ILE A 280 17.99 -15.48 -13.26
N ALA A 281 17.82 -16.49 -12.40
CA ALA A 281 18.30 -17.85 -12.61
C ALA A 281 19.79 -17.93 -13.00
N GLY A 282 20.63 -17.05 -12.43
CA GLY A 282 22.07 -16.99 -12.68
C GLY A 282 22.48 -16.20 -13.93
N GLU A 283 21.53 -15.77 -14.76
CA GLU A 283 21.80 -14.93 -15.94
C GLU A 283 21.69 -13.44 -15.59
N VAL A 284 22.60 -12.62 -16.11
CA VAL A 284 22.62 -11.17 -15.87
C VAL A 284 21.59 -10.47 -16.78
N TYR A 285 20.59 -9.83 -16.18
CA TYR A 285 19.53 -9.08 -16.88
C TYR A 285 19.71 -7.56 -16.79
N PHE A 286 20.43 -7.07 -15.77
CA PHE A 286 20.72 -5.65 -15.58
C PHE A 286 22.17 -5.47 -15.17
N THR A 287 22.84 -4.51 -15.78
CA THR A 287 24.09 -3.93 -15.25
C THR A 287 24.03 -2.40 -15.38
N ARG A 288 24.42 -1.71 -14.32
CA ARG A 288 24.30 -0.24 -14.24
C ARG A 288 25.17 0.50 -15.27
N ASP A 289 26.32 -0.06 -15.62
CA ASP A 289 27.27 0.49 -16.59
C ASP A 289 26.74 0.44 -18.05
N LYS A 290 25.97 -0.59 -18.40
CA LYS A 290 25.41 -0.79 -19.75
C LYS A 290 24.02 -0.21 -19.93
N GLN A 291 23.28 -0.07 -18.83
CA GLN A 291 21.96 0.55 -18.80
C GLN A 291 21.96 1.76 -17.87
N PRO A 292 22.86 2.76 -18.10
CA PRO A 292 22.77 3.99 -17.34
C PRO A 292 21.40 4.59 -17.65
N SER A 293 20.60 4.86 -16.60
CA SER A 293 19.50 5.82 -16.70
C SER A 293 20.02 7.03 -17.46
N ALA A 294 19.26 7.63 -18.38
CA ALA A 294 19.71 8.75 -19.23
C ALA A 294 20.49 9.81 -18.40
N MET A 295 21.80 9.64 -18.30
CA MET A 295 22.71 10.44 -17.51
C MET A 295 23.68 11.05 -18.50
N SER A 296 23.78 12.38 -18.46
CA SER A 296 24.86 13.06 -19.18
C SER A 296 26.21 12.64 -18.60
N ASP A 297 27.29 12.83 -19.36
CA ASP A 297 28.67 12.57 -18.90
C ASP A 297 28.98 13.33 -17.58
N ALA A 298 28.45 14.55 -17.45
CA ALA A 298 28.54 15.33 -16.22
C ALA A 298 27.78 14.68 -15.04
N GLY A 299 26.63 14.05 -15.30
CA GLY A 299 25.91 13.25 -14.31
C GLY A 299 26.72 12.04 -13.86
N ALA A 300 27.29 11.28 -14.81
CA ALA A 300 28.13 10.12 -14.51
C ALA A 300 29.37 10.50 -13.66
N ALA A 301 30.05 11.60 -14.01
CA ALA A 301 31.21 12.07 -13.26
C ALA A 301 30.89 12.48 -11.81
N ARG A 302 29.72 13.08 -11.57
CA ARG A 302 29.27 13.45 -10.21
C ARG A 302 28.93 12.22 -9.37
N SER A 303 28.20 11.26 -9.93
CA SER A 303 27.79 10.04 -9.22
C SER A 303 28.98 9.14 -8.86
N ALA A 304 30.11 9.24 -9.56
CA ALA A 304 31.33 8.49 -9.26
C ALA A 304 32.03 8.91 -7.95
N LYS A 305 31.71 10.08 -7.40
CA LYS A 305 32.29 10.60 -6.16
C LYS A 305 31.18 11.14 -5.25
N PRO A 306 30.33 10.26 -4.70
CA PRO A 306 29.28 10.70 -3.79
C PRO A 306 29.91 11.38 -2.58
N VAL A 307 29.31 12.47 -2.13
CA VAL A 307 29.66 13.07 -0.83
C VAL A 307 29.21 12.10 0.25
N GLU A 308 30.08 11.84 1.23
CA GLU A 308 29.73 10.98 2.36
C GLU A 308 28.60 11.62 3.17
N LEU A 309 27.48 10.90 3.30
CA LEU A 309 26.39 11.32 4.17
C LEU A 309 26.53 10.67 5.55
N LYS A 310 26.65 11.50 6.60
CA LYS A 310 26.69 11.05 7.99
C LYS A 310 25.27 10.76 8.48
N LEU A 311 25.00 9.52 8.84
CA LEU A 311 23.71 9.09 9.37
C LEU A 311 23.77 8.91 10.89
N LEU A 312 22.66 9.19 11.57
CA LEU A 312 22.54 8.97 13.01
C LEU A 312 22.57 7.47 13.36
N LYS A 313 23.30 7.15 14.43
CA LYS A 313 23.26 5.81 15.02
C LYS A 313 21.91 5.54 15.66
N SER A 314 21.53 4.28 15.80
CA SER A 314 20.21 3.89 16.28
C SER A 314 19.89 4.46 17.67
N GLU A 315 20.89 4.55 18.56
CA GLU A 315 20.72 5.04 19.93
C GLU A 315 20.45 6.56 19.99
N GLU A 316 20.89 7.30 18.97
CA GLU A 316 20.77 8.75 18.88
C GLU A 316 19.40 9.19 18.30
N ARG A 317 18.63 8.26 17.70
CA ARG A 317 17.35 8.55 17.03
C ARG A 317 16.20 8.85 18.00
N VAL A 318 16.36 8.56 19.29
CA VAL A 318 15.26 8.63 20.29
C VAL A 318 15.39 9.85 21.22
N LYS A 319 16.27 10.81 20.88
CA LYS A 319 16.48 11.98 21.74
C LYS A 319 15.18 12.81 21.84
N LYS A 320 14.60 12.85 23.04
CA LYS A 320 13.46 13.72 23.36
C LYS A 320 13.96 15.13 23.69
N ILE A 321 13.20 16.12 23.27
CA ILE A 321 13.46 17.54 23.53
C ILE A 321 12.38 18.07 24.48
N ASP A 322 12.76 18.88 25.47
CA ASP A 322 11.79 19.65 26.25
C ASP A 322 11.35 20.89 25.45
N LEU A 323 10.08 20.90 25.05
CA LEU A 323 9.48 21.98 24.26
C LEU A 323 8.88 23.10 25.12
N THR A 324 9.02 23.04 26.45
CA THR A 324 8.42 24.04 27.35
C THR A 324 8.89 25.47 27.03
N ALA A 325 10.16 25.63 26.65
CA ALA A 325 10.72 26.92 26.26
C ALA A 325 10.05 27.53 25.01
N ALA A 326 9.61 26.69 24.05
CA ALA A 326 8.97 27.14 22.82
C ALA A 326 7.56 27.71 23.02
N LYS A 327 7.01 27.63 24.24
CA LYS A 327 5.75 28.30 24.62
C LYS A 327 5.94 29.80 24.89
N SER A 328 7.18 30.26 25.09
CA SER A 328 7.50 31.68 25.24
C SER A 328 7.41 32.39 23.89
N SER A 329 6.99 33.66 23.88
CA SER A 329 7.02 34.49 22.68
C SER A 329 8.46 34.78 22.20
N LYS A 330 9.43 34.73 23.12
CA LYS A 330 10.86 34.91 22.85
C LYS A 330 11.68 33.76 23.46
N TYR A 331 12.44 33.03 22.67
CA TYR A 331 13.26 31.91 23.16
C TYR A 331 14.46 31.65 22.25
N ALA A 332 15.48 30.96 22.77
CA ALA A 332 16.63 30.50 21.99
C ALA A 332 16.57 28.98 21.79
N ILE A 333 16.91 28.50 20.58
CA ILE A 333 17.32 27.12 20.32
C ILE A 333 18.84 27.08 20.39
N VAL A 334 19.42 26.16 21.18
CA VAL A 334 20.87 26.09 21.40
C VAL A 334 21.42 24.68 21.20
N GLY A 335 22.70 24.59 20.79
CA GLY A 335 23.47 23.35 20.77
C GLY A 335 23.26 22.45 19.55
N ALA A 336 22.27 22.76 18.70
CA ALA A 336 22.06 22.04 17.45
C ALA A 336 23.08 22.44 16.38
N THR A 337 23.28 21.58 15.37
CA THR A 337 23.86 22.01 14.10
C THR A 337 22.79 22.76 13.32
N ILE A 338 23.00 24.04 13.06
CA ILE A 338 22.07 24.86 12.28
C ILE A 338 22.47 24.77 10.81
N HIS A 339 21.50 24.49 9.94
CA HIS A 339 21.67 24.42 8.50
C HIS A 339 20.91 25.58 7.84
N PRO A 340 21.56 26.74 7.58
CA PRO A 340 20.92 27.83 6.85
C PRO A 340 20.54 27.48 5.39
N ILE A 341 21.18 26.46 4.81
CA ILE A 341 21.02 25.93 3.43
C ILE A 341 21.69 26.79 2.36
N ASP A 342 21.63 28.11 2.46
CA ASP A 342 22.29 29.06 1.56
C ASP A 342 23.60 29.64 2.14
N ALA A 343 24.00 29.19 3.32
CA ALA A 343 25.25 29.52 4.00
C ALA A 343 25.87 28.28 4.66
N GLU A 344 27.09 28.44 5.19
CA GLU A 344 27.76 27.36 5.91
C GLU A 344 26.99 26.92 7.16
N ASP A 345 27.08 25.61 7.46
CA ASP A 345 26.53 25.03 8.67
C ASP A 345 27.17 25.66 9.91
N ILE A 346 26.37 25.79 10.99
CA ILE A 346 26.82 26.34 12.28
C ILE A 346 26.72 25.25 13.35
N PRO A 347 27.80 24.49 13.60
CA PRO A 347 27.82 23.46 14.63
C PRO A 347 27.62 24.06 16.04
N GLY A 348 26.70 23.48 16.81
CA GLY A 348 26.40 23.96 18.16
C GLY A 348 25.79 25.36 18.20
N GLY A 349 25.19 25.81 17.11
CA GLY A 349 24.71 27.17 16.92
C GLY A 349 23.52 27.54 17.81
N VAL A 350 23.16 28.82 17.71
CA VAL A 350 22.07 29.47 18.42
C VAL A 350 21.12 30.10 17.42
N VAL A 351 19.81 29.90 17.61
CA VAL A 351 18.74 30.60 16.88
C VAL A 351 17.85 31.31 17.90
N ILE A 352 17.73 32.63 17.81
CA ILE A 352 16.83 33.41 18.65
C ILE A 352 15.53 33.66 17.89
N ILE A 353 14.42 33.27 18.51
CA ILE A 353 13.07 33.47 18.02
C ILE A 353 12.37 34.49 18.91
N ASP A 354 11.73 35.48 18.30
CA ASP A 354 10.92 36.49 18.99
C ASP A 354 9.68 36.82 18.15
N GLY A 355 8.49 36.71 18.74
CA GLY A 355 7.23 36.99 18.05
C GLY A 355 7.02 36.15 16.79
N GLY A 356 7.51 34.91 16.79
CA GLY A 356 7.43 34.00 15.63
C GLY A 356 8.44 34.28 14.51
N LYS A 357 9.39 35.20 14.70
CA LYS A 357 10.45 35.51 13.73
C LYS A 357 11.81 35.12 14.26
N ILE A 358 12.70 34.69 13.37
CA ILE A 358 14.12 34.55 13.70
C ILE A 358 14.71 35.96 13.77
N THR A 359 15.23 36.35 14.92
CA THR A 359 15.82 37.68 15.15
C THR A 359 17.34 37.65 15.19
N ALA A 360 17.95 36.50 15.48
CA ALA A 360 19.39 36.30 15.38
C ALA A 360 19.73 34.83 15.14
N ILE A 361 20.85 34.60 14.43
CA ILE A 361 21.50 33.30 14.28
C ILE A 361 22.99 33.52 14.56
N GLY A 362 23.61 32.61 15.29
CA GLY A 362 25.04 32.74 15.60
C GLY A 362 25.69 31.44 16.09
N PRO A 363 27.01 31.48 16.31
CA PRO A 363 27.76 30.34 16.87
C PRO A 363 27.35 30.06 18.32
N ALA A 364 27.85 28.96 18.89
CA ALA A 364 27.61 28.57 20.28
C ALA A 364 27.92 29.68 21.32
N THR A 365 28.83 30.60 20.99
CA THR A 365 29.24 31.71 21.86
C THR A 365 28.31 32.94 21.76
N PHE A 366 27.27 32.88 20.93
CA PHE A 366 26.35 34.00 20.73
C PHE A 366 25.55 34.28 22.02
N SER A 367 25.40 35.56 22.38
CA SER A 367 24.71 35.93 23.62
C SER A 367 23.21 35.64 23.53
N ILE A 368 22.69 34.91 24.51
CA ILE A 368 21.27 34.62 24.68
C ILE A 368 20.64 35.38 25.85
N SER A 369 21.36 36.36 26.42
CA SER A 369 20.97 37.08 27.65
C SER A 369 19.63 37.82 27.54
N GLU A 370 19.18 38.12 26.32
CA GLU A 370 17.90 38.79 26.07
C GLU A 370 16.73 37.83 25.80
N THR A 371 16.93 36.52 25.93
CA THR A 371 15.88 35.51 25.73
C THR A 371 15.25 35.11 27.06
N SER A 372 13.94 34.87 27.07
CA SER A 372 13.22 34.49 28.29
C SER A 372 13.15 32.98 28.52
N ALA A 373 13.54 32.16 27.54
CA ALA A 373 13.57 30.71 27.64
C ALA A 373 14.58 30.09 26.68
N VAL A 374 15.09 28.90 27.00
CA VAL A 374 16.10 28.17 26.22
C VAL A 374 15.63 26.76 25.94
N LEU A 375 15.65 26.37 24.66
CA LEU A 375 15.39 25.02 24.16
C LEU A 375 16.73 24.37 23.81
N ASP A 376 17.10 23.33 24.57
CA ASP A 376 18.32 22.56 24.32
C ASP A 376 18.08 21.52 23.21
N ALA A 377 18.70 21.75 22.06
CA ALA A 377 18.70 20.86 20.91
C ALA A 377 20.11 20.29 20.65
N THR A 378 20.94 20.14 21.68
CA THR A 378 22.32 19.67 21.57
C THR A 378 22.44 18.37 20.75
N GLY A 379 23.32 18.33 19.77
CA GLY A 379 23.51 17.13 18.94
C GLY A 379 22.34 16.79 18.00
N LEU A 380 21.35 17.68 17.88
CA LEU A 380 20.32 17.62 16.86
C LEU A 380 20.64 18.58 15.72
N HIS A 381 19.79 18.56 14.70
CA HIS A 381 19.95 19.37 13.50
C HIS A 381 18.71 20.25 13.31
N VAL A 382 18.93 21.52 12.99
CA VAL A 382 17.88 22.50 12.70
C VAL A 382 17.96 22.85 11.22
N TYR A 383 16.86 22.61 10.52
CA TYR A 383 16.66 22.95 9.12
C TYR A 383 15.53 23.99 8.99
N PRO A 384 15.47 24.75 7.89
CA PRO A 384 14.27 25.48 7.53
C PRO A 384 13.06 24.55 7.46
N GLY A 385 11.87 25.06 7.78
CA GLY A 385 10.63 24.32 7.59
C GLY A 385 10.51 23.84 6.15
N LEU A 386 10.15 22.56 5.95
CA LEU A 386 10.08 21.98 4.62
C LEU A 386 8.84 22.51 3.88
N ILE A 387 9.00 22.73 2.59
CA ILE A 387 7.95 23.30 1.73
C ILE A 387 7.61 22.31 0.62
N ASP A 388 6.34 21.96 0.50
CA ASP A 388 5.83 21.23 -0.66
C ASP A 388 5.34 22.25 -1.71
N ALA A 389 5.92 22.20 -2.91
CA ALA A 389 5.60 23.13 -4.00
C ALA A 389 4.40 22.68 -4.86
N GLY A 390 3.67 21.63 -4.47
CA GLY A 390 2.45 21.26 -5.16
C GLY A 390 1.77 20.03 -4.57
N THR A 391 0.66 20.24 -3.85
CA THR A 391 -0.08 19.15 -3.21
C THR A 391 -1.58 19.46 -3.11
N ALA A 392 -2.36 18.47 -2.69
CA ALA A 392 -3.79 18.59 -2.41
C ALA A 392 -4.12 18.38 -0.92
N VAL A 393 -3.11 18.37 -0.04
CA VAL A 393 -3.32 18.31 1.43
C VAL A 393 -4.24 19.44 1.88
N GLY A 394 -5.25 19.10 2.68
CA GLY A 394 -6.28 20.03 3.14
C GLY A 394 -7.43 20.26 2.14
N LEU A 395 -7.30 19.83 0.88
CA LEU A 395 -8.39 19.85 -0.12
C LEU A 395 -9.04 18.48 -0.33
N ILE A 396 -8.32 17.41 0.02
CA ILE A 396 -8.81 16.04 -0.03
C ILE A 396 -8.65 15.44 1.36
N GLU A 397 -9.72 14.96 1.99
CA GLU A 397 -9.61 14.16 3.21
C GLU A 397 -9.50 12.67 2.87
N ILE A 398 -10.41 12.15 2.02
CA ILE A 398 -10.41 10.75 1.61
C ILE A 398 -10.49 10.62 0.08
N GLY A 399 -9.42 10.14 -0.55
CA GLY A 399 -9.26 10.20 -2.02
C GLY A 399 -10.36 9.55 -2.88
N LYS A 400 -11.07 8.54 -2.38
CA LYS A 400 -12.18 7.85 -3.09
C LYS A 400 -13.57 8.28 -2.63
N VAL A 401 -13.68 9.21 -1.69
CA VAL A 401 -14.96 9.79 -1.26
C VAL A 401 -15.12 11.14 -1.93
N ARG A 402 -16.09 11.26 -2.82
CA ARG A 402 -16.30 12.48 -3.61
C ARG A 402 -16.57 13.68 -2.72
N GLU A 403 -17.35 13.47 -1.67
CA GLU A 403 -17.77 14.48 -0.69
C GLU A 403 -16.61 15.05 0.14
N THR A 404 -15.43 14.43 0.08
CA THR A 404 -14.24 14.89 0.81
C THR A 404 -13.16 15.42 -0.13
N SER A 405 -13.52 15.80 -1.35
CA SER A 405 -12.57 16.18 -2.40
C SER A 405 -12.99 17.50 -3.06
N ASP A 406 -12.35 18.59 -2.64
CA ASP A 406 -12.62 19.97 -3.10
C ASP A 406 -11.62 20.47 -4.15
N ILE A 407 -10.98 19.54 -4.88
CA ILE A 407 -9.93 19.89 -5.84
C ILE A 407 -10.43 20.44 -7.18
N GLY A 408 -11.74 20.46 -7.48
CA GLY A 408 -12.17 20.99 -8.78
C GLY A 408 -13.68 21.04 -8.98
N GLU A 409 -14.08 21.66 -10.09
CA GLU A 409 -15.47 21.95 -10.45
C GLU A 409 -15.73 21.62 -11.94
N ILE A 410 -16.98 21.65 -12.39
CA ILE A 410 -17.38 21.45 -13.80
C ILE A 410 -17.00 22.63 -14.71
N GLY A 411 -16.40 22.33 -15.86
CA GLY A 411 -16.06 23.34 -16.88
C GLY A 411 -14.61 23.25 -17.36
N LEU A 412 -14.28 24.03 -18.39
CA LEU A 412 -12.94 24.02 -19.02
C LEU A 412 -12.04 25.16 -18.57
N PHE A 413 -12.63 26.29 -18.19
CA PHE A 413 -11.89 27.50 -17.81
C PHE A 413 -12.46 28.05 -16.51
N GLN A 414 -11.70 27.88 -15.43
CA GLN A 414 -12.09 28.25 -14.07
C GLN A 414 -11.01 29.09 -13.38
N PRO A 415 -10.56 30.23 -13.95
CA PRO A 415 -9.48 31.03 -13.37
C PRO A 415 -9.85 31.69 -12.02
N ASP A 416 -11.13 31.70 -11.68
CA ASP A 416 -11.73 32.30 -10.49
C ASP A 416 -11.73 31.37 -9.27
N LEU A 417 -11.54 30.06 -9.46
CA LEU A 417 -11.40 29.12 -8.36
C LEU A 417 -10.08 29.34 -7.63
N ARG A 418 -10.09 29.20 -6.31
CA ARG A 418 -8.93 29.45 -5.44
C ARG A 418 -8.83 28.33 -4.43
N ALA A 419 -7.77 27.54 -4.53
CA ALA A 419 -7.56 26.36 -3.68
C ALA A 419 -7.70 26.70 -2.19
N GLY A 420 -7.11 27.82 -1.77
CA GLY A 420 -7.12 28.27 -0.39
C GLY A 420 -8.52 28.36 0.23
N ILE A 421 -9.56 28.73 -0.53
CA ILE A 421 -10.93 28.86 -0.02
C ILE A 421 -11.48 27.54 0.53
N ALA A 422 -11.08 26.41 -0.05
CA ALA A 422 -11.58 25.09 0.29
C ALA A 422 -10.67 24.31 1.23
N ILE A 423 -9.59 24.92 1.74
CA ILE A 423 -8.73 24.27 2.72
C ILE A 423 -9.53 23.98 3.99
N ASN A 424 -9.59 22.69 4.34
CA ASN A 424 -10.10 22.21 5.61
C ASN A 424 -9.00 22.24 6.68
N PRO A 425 -9.04 23.15 7.68
CA PRO A 425 -8.05 23.22 8.76
C PRO A 425 -8.02 21.97 9.64
N ASP A 426 -9.15 21.25 9.72
CA ASP A 426 -9.31 20.06 10.56
C ASP A 426 -8.91 18.76 9.84
N SER A 427 -8.25 18.83 8.68
CA SER A 427 -7.81 17.65 7.94
C SER A 427 -6.77 16.84 8.73
N GLU A 428 -6.97 15.51 8.84
CA GLU A 428 -6.05 14.61 9.53
C GLU A 428 -4.71 14.46 8.78
N LEU A 429 -4.66 14.84 7.51
CA LEU A 429 -3.44 14.83 6.70
C LEU A 429 -2.44 15.93 7.10
N ILE A 430 -2.93 17.05 7.66
CA ILE A 430 -2.11 18.19 8.08
C ILE A 430 -1.13 17.81 9.20
N PRO A 431 -1.55 17.23 10.34
CA PRO A 431 -0.62 16.79 11.38
C PRO A 431 0.38 15.74 10.87
N VAL A 432 -0.02 14.86 9.94
CA VAL A 432 0.89 13.87 9.35
C VAL A 432 1.96 14.53 8.47
N ALA A 433 1.60 15.52 7.66
CA ALA A 433 2.57 16.31 6.91
C ALA A 433 3.55 17.04 7.86
N ARG A 434 3.05 17.63 8.95
CA ARG A 434 3.89 18.27 9.97
C ARG A 434 4.83 17.31 10.68
N ALA A 435 4.43 16.06 10.89
CA ALA A 435 5.32 15.03 11.45
C ALA A 435 6.53 14.74 10.52
N GLY A 436 6.41 15.04 9.24
CA GLY A 436 7.52 15.02 8.27
C GLY A 436 8.38 16.29 8.24
N GLY A 437 8.03 17.33 9.02
CA GLY A 437 8.70 18.63 9.00
C GLY A 437 8.16 19.61 7.94
N ILE A 438 7.06 19.29 7.26
CA ILE A 438 6.43 20.18 6.27
C ILE A 438 5.67 21.27 7.01
N THR A 439 6.03 22.53 6.76
CA THR A 439 5.41 23.71 7.40
C THR A 439 4.48 24.46 6.46
N THR A 440 4.75 24.42 5.16
CA THR A 440 4.08 25.25 4.16
C THR A 440 3.88 24.43 2.88
N VAL A 441 2.74 24.64 2.22
CA VAL A 441 2.43 23.97 0.97
C VAL A 441 1.90 24.95 -0.07
N LEU A 442 2.15 24.66 -1.34
CA LEU A 442 1.36 25.20 -2.44
C LEU A 442 0.19 24.25 -2.69
N ALA A 443 -0.99 24.63 -2.22
CA ALA A 443 -2.21 23.87 -2.46
C ALA A 443 -2.69 24.11 -3.89
N LEU A 444 -2.91 23.02 -4.64
CA LEU A 444 -3.25 23.07 -6.06
C LEU A 444 -4.70 22.60 -6.31
N PRO A 445 -5.46 23.30 -7.18
CA PRO A 445 -6.64 22.70 -7.78
C PRO A 445 -6.23 21.57 -8.75
N SER A 446 -7.17 20.71 -9.10
CA SER A 446 -7.10 19.51 -9.95
C SER A 446 -5.94 19.52 -10.95
N GLY A 447 -5.09 18.48 -10.90
CA GLY A 447 -3.97 18.26 -11.82
C GLY A 447 -2.60 18.05 -11.15
N GLY A 448 -2.45 18.31 -9.85
CA GLY A 448 -1.23 18.01 -9.09
C GLY A 448 -1.14 16.52 -8.77
N GLY A 449 -0.17 15.81 -9.36
CA GLY A 449 -0.14 14.35 -9.43
C GLY A 449 -0.14 13.58 -8.11
N ASN A 450 -0.95 12.51 -8.13
CA ASN A 450 -0.77 11.22 -7.45
C ASN A 450 -0.95 11.15 -5.92
N MET A 451 -2.12 10.66 -5.48
CA MET A 451 -2.17 9.62 -4.45
C MET A 451 -2.69 8.33 -5.09
N THR A 452 -1.76 7.64 -5.77
CA THR A 452 -1.80 6.23 -6.21
C THR A 452 -2.74 5.79 -7.34
N SER A 453 -3.35 6.69 -8.10
CA SER A 453 -3.85 6.39 -9.46
C SER A 453 -4.27 7.65 -10.20
N PRO A 454 -3.61 8.00 -11.33
CA PRO A 454 -4.11 9.02 -12.24
C PRO A 454 -5.28 8.43 -13.04
N GLY A 455 -6.47 9.00 -12.86
CA GLY A 455 -7.59 8.77 -13.76
C GLY A 455 -8.93 8.63 -13.06
N ARG A 456 -9.84 9.55 -13.41
CA ARG A 456 -11.29 9.57 -13.11
C ARG A 456 -11.79 10.41 -11.92
N SER A 457 -11.10 11.47 -11.52
CA SER A 457 -11.82 12.68 -11.06
C SER A 457 -11.99 13.60 -12.26
N GLY A 458 -13.19 13.56 -12.84
CA GLY A 458 -13.56 14.27 -14.06
C GLY A 458 -13.69 15.78 -13.85
N GLY A 459 -12.56 16.46 -13.77
CA GLY A 459 -12.45 17.92 -13.72
C GLY A 459 -11.09 18.37 -14.24
N SER A 460 -10.69 17.90 -15.43
CA SER A 460 -9.49 18.39 -16.11
C SER A 460 -9.87 19.48 -17.11
N GLY A 461 -10.31 20.62 -16.57
CA GLY A 461 -10.36 21.84 -17.37
C GLY A 461 -8.95 22.23 -17.84
N VAL A 462 -8.86 23.03 -18.89
CA VAL A 462 -7.60 23.61 -19.38
C VAL A 462 -7.05 24.59 -18.34
N ILE A 463 -7.92 25.36 -17.69
CA ILE A 463 -7.60 26.21 -16.54
C ILE A 463 -8.44 25.71 -15.36
N THR A 464 -7.79 25.20 -14.31
CA THR A 464 -8.48 24.54 -13.18
C THR A 464 -8.58 25.39 -11.91
N GLY A 465 -7.98 26.58 -11.91
CA GLY A 465 -8.03 27.50 -10.77
C GLY A 465 -6.69 28.11 -10.43
N GLN A 466 -6.66 28.80 -9.30
CA GLN A 466 -5.49 29.39 -8.68
C GLN A 466 -5.01 28.49 -7.54
N ALA A 467 -3.72 28.23 -7.52
CA ALA A 467 -3.02 27.69 -6.37
C ALA A 467 -2.94 28.72 -5.24
N SER A 468 -2.82 28.24 -4.01
CA SER A 468 -2.68 29.09 -2.82
C SER A 468 -1.52 28.64 -1.96
N VAL A 469 -0.78 29.58 -1.37
CA VAL A 469 0.26 29.29 -0.37
C VAL A 469 -0.42 29.15 0.98
N VAL A 470 -0.26 27.99 1.60
CA VAL A 470 -0.94 27.60 2.84
C VAL A 470 0.11 27.23 3.88
N GLN A 471 0.08 27.91 5.01
CA GLN A 471 0.79 27.51 6.22
C GLN A 471 -0.02 26.40 6.91
N LEU A 472 0.63 25.29 7.27
CA LEU A 472 -0.02 24.14 7.92
C LEU A 472 -0.30 24.38 9.42
N ALA A 473 -0.73 25.59 9.77
CA ALA A 473 -1.07 25.99 11.13
C ALA A 473 -2.15 27.08 11.10
N GLY A 474 -3.23 26.87 11.85
CA GLY A 474 -4.36 27.77 11.97
C GLY A 474 -5.64 26.99 12.27
N TRP A 475 -6.65 27.68 12.78
CA TRP A 475 -7.99 27.14 13.03
C TRP A 475 -8.95 27.44 11.89
N THR A 476 -8.64 28.44 11.09
CA THR A 476 -9.48 28.89 9.99
C THR A 476 -8.66 29.09 8.72
N MET A 477 -9.32 28.99 7.57
CA MET A 477 -8.67 29.25 6.28
C MET A 477 -7.93 30.59 6.24
N PRO A 478 -8.51 31.74 6.68
CA PRO A 478 -7.80 33.02 6.66
C PRO A 478 -6.54 33.08 7.53
N GLU A 479 -6.44 32.24 8.58
CA GLU A 479 -5.22 32.13 9.39
C GLU A 479 -4.12 31.33 8.68
N MET A 480 -4.52 30.31 7.92
CA MET A 480 -3.61 29.40 7.23
C MET A 480 -3.11 29.95 5.89
N VAL A 481 -3.99 30.57 5.11
CA VAL A 481 -3.70 30.99 3.73
C VAL A 481 -2.90 32.29 3.72
N GLN A 482 -1.63 32.21 3.32
CA GLN A 482 -0.72 33.35 3.23
C GLN A 482 -0.86 34.11 1.91
N ASN A 483 -1.12 33.39 0.82
CA ASN A 483 -1.42 33.97 -0.48
C ASN A 483 -2.51 33.15 -1.17
N LEU A 484 -3.66 33.78 -1.42
CA LEU A 484 -4.83 33.11 -1.98
C LEU A 484 -4.71 32.82 -3.49
N GLU A 485 -3.97 33.65 -4.23
CA GLU A 485 -3.87 33.61 -5.70
C GLU A 485 -2.40 33.56 -6.10
N ALA A 486 -1.71 32.49 -5.67
CA ALA A 486 -0.27 32.36 -5.83
C ALA A 486 0.16 31.97 -7.24
N GLY A 487 -0.72 31.33 -8.01
CA GLY A 487 -0.44 31.00 -9.41
C GLY A 487 -1.59 30.28 -10.10
N LEU A 488 -1.79 30.60 -11.39
CA LEU A 488 -2.82 29.96 -12.21
C LEU A 488 -2.38 28.55 -12.63
N HIS A 489 -3.22 27.55 -12.36
CA HIS A 489 -2.98 26.18 -12.78
C HIS A 489 -3.56 25.93 -14.17
N ILE A 490 -2.67 25.68 -15.13
CA ILE A 490 -3.02 25.41 -16.54
C ILE A 490 -2.61 23.99 -16.89
N ASN A 491 -3.60 23.16 -17.22
CA ASN A 491 -3.36 21.83 -17.78
C ASN A 491 -3.26 21.94 -19.29
N TRP A 492 -2.05 21.75 -19.84
CA TRP A 492 -1.88 21.83 -21.28
C TRP A 492 -2.52 20.62 -21.98
N PRO A 493 -3.36 20.82 -23.02
CA PRO A 493 -4.01 19.73 -23.72
C PRO A 493 -2.99 18.76 -24.35
N GLY A 494 -3.03 17.50 -23.90
CA GLY A 494 -2.19 16.41 -24.43
C GLY A 494 -2.93 15.50 -25.44
N GLY A 495 -2.18 14.81 -26.29
CA GLY A 495 -2.70 13.71 -27.13
C GLY A 495 -3.29 14.08 -28.50
N LYS A 496 -3.93 13.10 -29.15
CA LYS A 496 -4.47 13.21 -30.52
C LYS A 496 -5.66 14.18 -30.66
N GLU A 497 -6.31 14.54 -29.54
CA GLU A 497 -7.53 15.37 -29.51
C GLU A 497 -7.28 16.83 -29.07
N ARG A 498 -6.02 17.29 -29.09
CA ARG A 498 -5.62 18.65 -28.66
C ARG A 498 -6.25 19.82 -29.40
N LYS A 499 -6.85 19.61 -30.59
CA LYS A 499 -7.34 20.72 -31.43
C LYS A 499 -8.50 21.47 -30.80
N GLN A 500 -9.50 20.76 -30.29
CA GLN A 500 -10.69 21.39 -29.73
C GLN A 500 -10.39 22.20 -28.46
N PRO A 501 -9.68 21.66 -27.45
CA PRO A 501 -9.34 22.45 -26.25
C PRO A 501 -8.48 23.69 -26.55
N VAL A 502 -7.57 23.60 -27.53
CA VAL A 502 -6.75 24.74 -27.96
C VAL A 502 -7.60 25.80 -28.67
N GLU A 503 -8.55 25.42 -29.52
CA GLU A 503 -9.47 26.38 -30.16
C GLU A 503 -10.43 27.02 -29.15
N GLU A 504 -10.91 26.25 -28.17
CA GLU A 504 -11.71 26.78 -27.06
C GLU A 504 -10.90 27.76 -26.20
N LEU A 505 -9.63 27.45 -25.90
CA LEU A 505 -8.73 28.36 -25.20
C LEU A 505 -8.50 29.65 -26.00
N LYS A 506 -8.27 29.54 -27.32
CA LYS A 506 -8.15 30.71 -28.21
C LYS A 506 -9.40 31.57 -28.24
N ARG A 507 -10.60 30.96 -28.18
CA ARG A 507 -11.86 31.70 -28.10
C ARG A 507 -12.02 32.38 -26.76
N TRP A 508 -11.64 31.70 -25.68
CA TRP A 508 -11.72 32.24 -24.32
C TRP A 508 -10.77 33.43 -24.10
N LEU A 509 -9.59 33.42 -24.74
CA LEU A 509 -8.61 34.51 -24.66
C LEU A 509 -8.95 35.76 -25.51
N LYS A 510 -9.94 35.68 -26.40
CA LYS A 510 -10.39 36.79 -27.26
C LYS A 510 -11.61 37.46 -26.67
#